data_AF-A0A1X7BT39-F1
#
_entry.id   AF-A0A1X7BT39-F1
#
_cell.length_a   1.000
_cell.length_b   1.000
_cell.length_c   1.000
_cell.angle_alpha   90.00
_cell.angle_beta   90.00
_cell.angle_gamma   90.00
#
_symmetry.space_group_name_H-M   'P 1'
#
loop_
_entity.id
_entity.type
_entity.pdbx_description
1 polymer ?
#
loop_
_entity_poly.entity_id
_entity_poly.type
_entity_poly.pdbx_seq_one_letter_code
_entity_poly.pdbx_strand_id
1 'polypeptide(L)' 'MEILNQETKAKIRDLVMREREMAISEREWKHRLRGYGYAIMDTEEGRIVTSLLRGARLCSLPGRVLH' A
#
# COMPACT_ATOMS: atom_id res chain seq x y z
N MET A 1 8.41 -6.20 14.46
CA MET A 1 8.31 -5.94 13.01
C MET A 1 8.01 -7.26 12.32
N GLU A 2 6.94 -7.37 11.54
CA GLU A 2 6.72 -8.57 10.72
C GLU A 2 7.73 -8.57 9.58
N ILE A 3 8.62 -9.57 9.57
CA ILE A 3 9.64 -9.69 8.52
C ILE A 3 9.00 -10.45 7.35
N LEU A 4 8.40 -9.70 6.43
CA LEU A 4 7.98 -10.25 5.14
C LEU A 4 9.21 -10.48 4.25
N ASN A 5 9.23 -11.60 3.54
CA ASN A 5 10.23 -11.84 2.50
C ASN A 5 10.01 -10.89 1.29
N GLN A 6 11.01 -10.75 0.43
CA GLN A 6 10.96 -9.81 -0.69
C GLN A 6 9.87 -10.15 -1.72
N GLU A 7 9.61 -11.44 -1.96
CA GLU A 7 8.58 -11.89 -2.88
C GLU A 7 7.17 -11.48 -2.41
N THR A 8 6.89 -11.62 -1.12
CA THR A 8 5.61 -11.23 -0.53
C THR A 8 5.43 -9.71 -0.60
N LYS A 9 6.50 -8.95 -0.34
CA LYS A 9 6.47 -7.49 -0.50
C LYS A 9 6.19 -7.09 -1.95
N ALA A 10 6.79 -7.77 -2.94
CA ALA A 10 6.51 -7.52 -4.35
C ALA A 10 5.04 -7.80 -4.69
N LYS A 11 4.50 -8.96 -4.30
CA LYS A 11 3.08 -9.30 -4.51
C LYS A 11 2.12 -8.27 -3.89
N ILE A 12 2.43 -7.80 -2.67
CA ILE A 12 1.62 -6.75 -2.02
C ILE A 12 1.69 -5.45 -2.81
N ARG A 13 2.89 -5.03 -3.26
CA ARG A 13 3.06 -3.83 -4.09
C ARG A 13 2.29 -3.93 -5.40
N ASP A 14 2.41 -5.06 -6.09
CA ASP A 14 1.73 -5.29 -7.37
C ASP A 14 0.21 -5.23 -7.21
N LEU A 15 -0.33 -5.87 -6.16
CA LEU A 15 -1.75 -5.77 -5.83
C LEU A 15 -2.14 -4.32 -5.57
N VAL A 16 -1.40 -3.63 -4.70
CA VAL A 16 -1.72 -2.26 -4.30
C VAL A 16 -1.67 -1.29 -5.48
N MET A 17 -0.69 -1.43 -6.39
CA MET A 17 -0.55 -0.60 -7.58
C MET A 17 -1.59 -0.94 -8.66
N ARG A 18 -1.90 -2.22 -8.87
CA ARG A 18 -2.99 -2.63 -9.76
C ARG A 18 -4.32 -2.03 -9.30
N GLU A 19 -4.60 -2.09 -7.99
CA GLU A 19 -5.80 -1.48 -7.41
C GLU A 19 -5.83 0.04 -7.58
N ARG A 20 -4.65 0.69 -7.59
CA ARG A 20 -4.51 2.13 -7.83
C ARG A 20 -4.88 2.52 -9.26
N GLU A 21 -4.45 1.74 -10.24
CA GLU A 21 -4.72 2.00 -11.66
C GLU A 21 -6.20 1.89 -12.01
N MET A 22 -6.92 0.98 -11.37
CA MET A 22 -8.37 0.78 -11.61
C MET A 22 -9.25 1.75 -10.81
N ALA A 23 -8.72 2.40 -9.77
CA ALA A 23 -9.50 3.28 -8.92
C ALA A 23 -9.60 4.69 -9.50
N ILE A 24 -10.81 5.25 -9.53
CA ILE A 24 -11.10 6.58 -10.07
C ILE A 24 -10.69 7.70 -9.09
N SER A 25 -10.41 7.36 -7.83
CA SER A 25 -9.95 8.31 -6.81
C SER A 25 -9.07 7.65 -5.76
N GLU A 26 -8.32 8.46 -5.00
CA GLU A 26 -7.57 7.96 -3.83
C GLU A 26 -8.48 7.37 -2.75
N ARG A 27 -9.67 7.96 -2.56
CA ARG A 27 -10.65 7.47 -1.59
C ARG A 27 -11.15 6.09 -1.97
N GLU A 28 -11.49 5.90 -3.24
CA GLU A 28 -11.91 4.60 -3.76
C GLU A 28 -10.78 3.58 -3.64
N TRP A 29 -9.57 3.94 -4.05
CA TRP A 29 -8.40 3.06 -3.91
C TRP A 29 -8.20 2.61 -2.46
N LYS A 30 -8.15 3.54 -1.50
CA LYS A 30 -8.05 3.23 -0.07
C LYS A 30 -9.22 2.36 0.41
N HIS A 31 -10.43 2.56 -0.10
CA HIS A 31 -11.59 1.72 0.20
C HIS A 31 -11.41 0.28 -0.31
N ARG A 32 -10.99 0.11 -1.57
CA ARG A 32 -10.73 -1.21 -2.17
C ARG A 32 -9.66 -1.99 -1.39
N LEU A 33 -8.57 -1.33 -0.99
CA LEU A 33 -7.50 -1.93 -0.19
C LEU A 33 -7.95 -2.45 1.17
N ARG A 34 -8.96 -1.82 1.80
CA ARG A 34 -9.52 -2.32 3.07
C ARG A 34 -10.15 -3.70 2.91
N GLY A 35 -10.71 -4.02 1.74
CA GLY A 35 -11.22 -5.36 1.43
C GLY A 35 -10.15 -6.45 1.45
N TYR A 36 -8.89 -6.08 1.24
CA TYR A 36 -7.73 -6.97 1.31
C TYR A 36 -7.01 -6.92 2.68
N GLY A 37 -7.53 -6.15 3.64
CA GLY A 37 -6.89 -5.96 4.94
C GLY A 37 -5.65 -5.06 4.90
N TYR A 38 -5.53 -4.20 3.89
CA TYR A 38 -4.44 -3.22 3.77
C TYR A 38 -4.92 -1.79 3.96
N ALA A 39 -4.01 -0.93 4.41
CA ALA A 39 -4.21 0.51 4.48
C ALA A 39 -2.98 1.25 3.96
N ILE A 40 -3.20 2.45 3.43
CA ILE A 40 -2.13 3.35 2.98
C ILE A 40 -1.91 4.41 4.04
N MET A 41 -0.66 4.56 4.46
CA MET A 41 -0.18 5.62 5.32
C MET A 41 0.70 6.54 4.49
N ASP A 42 0.26 7.78 4.33
CA ASP A 42 1.06 8.85 3.71
C ASP A 42 2.12 9.32 4.72
N THR A 43 3.35 9.51 4.25
CA THR A 43 4.54 9.95 5.02
C THR A 43 5.28 11.00 4.21
N GLU A 44 6.16 11.77 4.85
CA GLU A 44 6.96 12.80 4.15
C GLU A 44 7.83 12.20 3.03
N GLU A 45 8.27 10.96 3.20
CA GLU A 45 9.11 10.23 2.23
C GLU A 45 8.31 9.47 1.15
N GLY A 46 6.98 9.48 1.23
CA GLY A 46 6.10 8.79 0.29
C GLY A 46 4.99 8.00 0.97
N ARG A 47 4.65 6.82 0.43
CA ARG A 47 3.51 6.02 0.93
C ARG A 47 3.96 4.68 1.47
N ILE A 48 3.39 4.26 2.59
CA ILE A 48 3.65 2.97 3.23
C ILE A 48 2.37 2.16 3.28
N VAL A 49 2.44 0.92 2.80
CA VAL A 49 1.37 -0.08 2.97
C VAL A 49 1.46 -0.65 4.38
N THR A 50 0.34 -0.67 5.07
CA THR A 50 0.19 -1.18 6.42
C THR A 50 -0.87 -2.29 6.46
N SER A 51 -0.71 -3.25 7.37
CA SER A 51 -1.77 -4.19 7.70
C SER A 51 -2.87 -3.46 8.47
N LEU A 52 -4.11 -3.54 7.99
CA LEU A 52 -5.26 -2.96 8.68
C LEU A 52 -5.54 -3.67 10.01
N LEU A 53 -5.38 -5.00 10.04
CA LEU A 53 -5.64 -5.82 11.23
C LEU A 53 -4.59 -5.62 12.33
N ARG A 54 -3.32 -5.44 11.95
CA ARG A 54 -2.18 -5.43 12.89
C ARG A 54 -1.50 -4.07 13.04
N GLY A 55 -1.83 -3.11 12.19
CA GLY A 55 -1.13 -1.81 12.10
C GLY A 55 0.33 -1.90 11.65
N ALA A 56 0.82 -3.09 11.28
CA ALA A 56 2.22 -3.30 10.93
C ALA A 56 2.56 -2.68 9.56
N ARG A 57 3.70 -1.98 9.46
CA ARG A 57 4.27 -1.49 8.19
C ARG A 57 4.79 -2.67 7.38
N LEU A 58 4.28 -2.86 6.16
CA LEU A 58 4.57 -4.02 5.30
C LEU A 58 5.63 -3.68 4.25
N CYS A 59 5.38 -2.61 3.47
CA CYS A 59 6.29 -2.15 2.42
C CYS A 59 6.02 -0.70 2.02
N SER A 60 7.05 0.01 1.58
CA SER A 60 6.92 1.31 0.92
C SER A 60 6.45 1.14 -0.53
N LEU A 61 5.63 2.07 -0.99
CA LEU A 61 5.32 2.29 -2.40
C LEU A 61 6.28 3.35 -2.96
N PRO A 62 6.71 3.23 -4.23
CA PRO A 62 7.40 4.33 -4.87
C PRO A 62 6.47 5.55 -4.87
N GLY A 63 6.86 6.59 -4.14
CA GLY A 63 6.15 7.86 -4.14
C GLY A 63 6.19 8.48 -5.53
N ARG A 64 5.14 9.20 -5.92
CA ARG A 64 5.21 10.09 -7.08
C ARG A 64 6.23 11.16 -6.70
N VAL A 65 7.41 11.15 -7.32
CA VAL A 65 8.36 12.26 -7.20
C VAL A 65 7.61 13.49 -7.71
N LEU A 66 7.25 14.40 -6.80
CA LEU A 66 6.78 15.72 -7.19
C LEU A 66 8.03 16.47 -7.65
N HIS A 67 8.15 16.64 -8.96
CA HIS A 67 9.18 17.46 -9.59
C HIS A 67 8.73 18.93 -9.55
#